data_AF-A0A529AAX4-F1
#
_entry.id   AF-A0A529AAX4-F1
#
_cell.length_a   1.000
_cell.length_b   1.000
_cell.length_c   1.000
_cell.angle_alpha   90.00
_cell.angle_beta   90.00
_cell.angle_gamma   90.00
#
_symmetry.space_group_name_H-M   'P 1'
#
loop_
_entity.id
_entity.type
_entity.pdbx_description
1 polymer ?
#
loop_
_entity_poly.entity_id
_entity_poly.type
_entity_poly.pdbx_seq_one_letter_code
_entity_poly.pdbx_strand_id
1 'polypeptide(L)'
;MRWYRRHWRVLVASIAVAGFAGWSIAEVEPKTAWDGARHLLAAPSCDAARAVGLAPARRGRPGYWSKHDADNDGIACEPWPRR
;
A
#
# COMPACT_ATOMS: atom_id res chain seq x y z
N MET A 1 -40.21 20.00 24.32
CA MET A 1 -39.92 18.90 23.35
C MET A 1 -39.02 19.28 22.17
N ARG A 2 -39.02 20.53 21.66
CA ARG A 2 -38.17 20.95 20.51
C ARG A 2 -36.66 21.00 20.83
N TRP A 3 -36.30 21.37 22.07
CA TRP A 3 -34.92 21.37 22.56
C TRP A 3 -34.31 19.96 22.55
N TYR A 4 -35.00 18.97 23.14
CA TYR A 4 -34.59 17.56 23.12
C TYR A 4 -34.41 16.99 21.70
N ARG A 5 -35.34 17.29 20.79
CA ARG A 5 -35.24 16.85 19.38
C ARG A 5 -34.07 17.48 18.62
N ARG A 6 -33.69 18.72 18.92
CA ARG A 6 -32.52 19.38 18.29
C ARG A 6 -31.21 18.77 18.77
N HIS A 7 -31.07 18.52 20.08
CA HIS A 7 -29.89 17.88 20.65
C HIS A 7 -29.76 16.42 20.20
N TRP A 8 -30.88 15.69 20.11
CA TRP A 8 -30.94 14.33 19.58
C TRP A 8 -30.45 14.25 18.12
N ARG A 9 -30.90 15.19 17.26
CA ARG A 9 -30.46 15.24 15.85
C ARG A 9 -28.96 15.49 15.72
N VAL A 10 -28.40 16.37 16.56
CA VAL A 10 -26.96 16.66 16.54
C VAL A 10 -26.16 15.43 17.00
N LEU A 11 -26.57 14.77 18.09
CA LEU A 11 -25.90 13.56 18.58
C LEU A 11 -25.90 12.43 17.56
N VAL A 12 -27.04 12.15 16.92
CA VAL A 12 -27.14 11.12 15.87
C VAL A 12 -26.26 11.48 14.67
N ALA A 13 -26.25 12.74 14.24
CA ALA A 13 -25.40 13.19 13.14
C ALA A 13 -23.91 13.04 13.48
N SER A 14 -23.48 13.41 14.69
CA SER A 14 -22.10 13.25 15.15
C SER A 14 -21.67 11.78 15.20
N ILE A 15 -22.53 10.89 15.70
CA ILE A 15 -22.25 9.44 15.73
C ILE A 15 -22.14 8.88 14.30
N ALA A 16 -23.03 9.29 13.40
CA ALA A 16 -22.99 8.85 12.00
C ALA A 16 -21.70 9.32 11.28
N VAL A 17 -21.29 10.57 11.50
CA VAL A 17 -20.03 11.11 10.94
C VAL A 17 -18.82 10.38 11.51
N ALA A 18 -18.77 10.16 12.83
CA ALA A 18 -17.67 9.44 13.47
C ALA A 18 -17.60 7.97 13.04
N GLY A 19 -18.75 7.29 12.91
CA GLY A 19 -18.83 5.92 12.40
C GLY A 19 -18.37 5.81 10.95
N PHE A 20 -18.78 6.75 10.08
CA PHE A 20 -18.34 6.79 8.69
C PHE A 20 -16.83 7.05 8.57
N ALA A 21 -16.31 8.06 9.28
CA ALA A 21 -14.88 8.35 9.31
C ALA A 21 -14.06 7.17 9.84
N GLY A 22 -14.54 6.52 10.91
CA GLY A 22 -13.93 5.32 11.49
C GLY A 22 -13.88 4.13 10.53
N TRP A 23 -14.94 3.91 9.75
CA TRP A 23 -14.97 2.87 8.72
C TRP A 23 -13.98 3.19 7.59
N SER A 24 -13.95 4.44 7.11
CA SER A 24 -13.02 4.85 6.03
C SER A 24 -11.54 4.74 6.40
N ILE A 25 -11.16 4.94 7.67
CA ILE A 25 -9.77 4.78 8.11
C ILE A 25 -9.38 3.32 8.39
N ALA A 26 -10.34 2.46 8.74
CA ALA A 26 -10.08 1.06 9.03
C ALA A 26 -9.72 0.23 7.79
N GLU A 27 -10.02 0.73 6.58
CA GLU A 27 -9.70 0.08 5.31
C GLU A 27 -8.25 0.32 4.85
N VAL A 28 -7.51 1.24 5.49
CA VAL A 28 -6.10 1.45 5.18
C VAL A 28 -5.30 0.31 5.81
N GLU A 29 -5.19 -0.81 5.09
CA GLU A 29 -4.33 -1.89 5.53
C GLU A 29 -2.87 -1.37 5.66
N PRO A 30 -2.24 -1.47 6.83
CA PRO A 30 -0.86 -1.02 7.04
C PRO A 30 0.14 -1.73 6.11
N LYS A 31 -0.24 -2.89 5.55
CA LYS A 31 0.54 -3.62 4.54
C LYS A 31 0.84 -2.76 3.31
N THR A 32 -0.09 -1.90 2.88
CA THR A 32 0.11 -1.01 1.71
C THR A 32 1.22 0.02 1.93
N ALA A 33 1.30 0.59 3.14
CA ALA A 33 2.35 1.55 3.50
C ALA A 33 3.73 0.88 3.58
N TRP A 34 3.81 -0.32 4.16
CA TRP A 34 5.05 -1.11 4.21
C TRP A 34 5.51 -1.56 2.83
N ASP A 35 4.59 -1.94 1.94
CA ASP A 35 4.92 -2.33 0.57
C ASP A 35 5.44 -1.14 -0.25
N GLY A 36 4.89 0.06 -0.03
CA GLY A 36 5.42 1.29 -0.60
C GLY A 36 6.84 1.58 -0.13
N ALA A 37 7.10 1.47 1.18
CA ALA A 37 8.43 1.65 1.75
C ALA A 37 9.45 0.64 1.18
N ARG A 38 9.09 -0.66 1.14
CA ARG A 38 9.95 -1.70 0.56
C ARG A 38 10.20 -1.45 -0.94
N HIS A 39 9.20 -1.02 -1.71
CA HIS A 39 9.37 -0.70 -3.13
C HIS A 39 10.40 0.41 -3.34
N LEU A 40 10.38 1.47 -2.52
CA LEU A 40 11.37 2.55 -2.55
C LEU A 40 12.77 2.05 -2.16
N LEU A 41 12.87 1.22 -1.11
CA LEU A 41 14.14 0.63 -0.69
C LEU A 41 14.71 -0.36 -1.70
N ALA A 42 13.87 -0.96 -2.54
CA ALA A 42 14.30 -1.83 -3.64
C ALA A 42 14.90 -1.04 -4.83
N ALA A 43 14.72 0.27 -4.90
CA ALA A 43 15.13 1.09 -6.04
C ALA A 43 16.65 1.13 -6.31
N PRO A 44 17.57 1.13 -5.32
CA PRO A 44 19.00 1.34 -5.60
C PRO A 44 19.66 0.21 -6.40
N SER A 45 19.34 -1.04 -6.11
CA SER A 45 19.95 -2.21 -6.75
C SER A 45 19.11 -3.47 -6.57
N CYS A 46 19.43 -4.52 -7.34
CA CYS A 46 18.83 -5.83 -7.14
C CYS A 46 19.18 -6.47 -5.80
N ASP A 47 20.33 -6.14 -5.20
CA ASP A 47 20.67 -6.61 -3.85
C ASP A 47 19.79 -5.94 -2.79
N ALA A 48 19.52 -4.64 -2.95
CA ALA A 48 18.57 -3.95 -2.09
C ALA A 48 17.16 -4.54 -2.24
N ALA A 49 16.73 -4.84 -3.48
CA ALA A 49 15.45 -5.49 -3.75
C ALA A 49 15.33 -6.89 -3.12
N ARG A 50 16.43 -7.68 -3.12
CA ARG A 50 16.50 -8.98 -2.41
C ARG A 50 16.48 -8.80 -0.90
N ALA A 51 17.21 -7.81 -0.37
CA ALA A 51 17.29 -7.54 1.06
C ALA A 51 15.92 -7.18 1.67
N VAL A 52 15.06 -6.51 0.90
CA VAL A 52 13.68 -6.19 1.32
C VAL A 52 12.65 -7.25 0.93
N GLY A 53 13.10 -8.39 0.36
CA GLY A 53 12.25 -9.53 0.01
C GLY A 53 11.32 -9.30 -1.18
N LEU A 54 11.65 -8.36 -2.08
CA LEU A 54 10.82 -8.02 -3.23
C LEU A 54 11.35 -8.56 -4.58
N ALA A 55 12.57 -9.07 -4.64
CA ALA A 55 13.13 -9.68 -5.84
C ALA A 55 12.95 -11.22 -5.84
N PRO A 56 12.60 -11.85 -6.99
CA PRO A 56 12.28 -11.22 -8.28
C PRO A 56 10.91 -10.53 -8.26
N ALA A 57 10.79 -9.40 -8.99
CA ALA A 57 9.59 -8.59 -9.02
C ALA A 57 8.97 -8.56 -10.43
N ARG A 58 7.65 -8.77 -10.53
CA ARG A 58 6.91 -8.62 -11.79
C ARG A 58 6.44 -7.19 -12.02
N ARG A 59 6.33 -6.78 -13.28
CA ARG A 59 5.77 -5.47 -13.66
C ARG A 59 4.43 -5.22 -12.97
N GLY A 60 4.28 -4.04 -12.35
CA GLY A 60 3.10 -3.65 -11.59
C GLY A 60 3.07 -4.14 -10.13
N ARG A 61 4.10 -4.85 -9.67
CA ARG A 61 4.26 -5.23 -8.25
C ARG A 61 5.30 -4.34 -7.54
N PRO A 62 5.20 -4.19 -6.21
CA PRO A 62 6.27 -3.64 -5.38
C PRO A 62 7.62 -4.31 -5.71
N GLY A 63 8.69 -3.52 -5.73
CA GLY A 63 10.04 -3.97 -6.10
C GLY A 63 10.38 -3.97 -7.59
N TYR A 64 9.39 -3.86 -8.49
CA TYR A 64 9.69 -3.74 -9.92
C TYR A 64 10.16 -2.33 -10.27
N TRP A 65 11.35 -2.25 -10.86
CA TRP A 65 11.91 -1.05 -11.45
C TRP A 65 12.38 -1.40 -12.85
N SER A 66 12.00 -0.60 -13.86
CA SER A 66 12.38 -0.88 -15.27
C SER A 66 13.89 -0.98 -15.46
N LYS A 67 14.67 -0.21 -14.70
CA LYS A 67 16.15 -0.27 -14.72
C LYS A 67 16.74 -1.58 -14.19
N HIS A 68 15.95 -2.41 -13.52
CA HIS A 68 16.36 -3.72 -12.99
C HIS A 68 15.89 -4.90 -13.85
N ASP A 69 15.14 -4.62 -14.92
CA ASP A 69 14.66 -5.57 -15.92
C ASP A 69 15.54 -5.41 -17.16
N ALA A 70 16.70 -6.07 -17.15
CA ALA A 70 17.75 -5.85 -18.15
C ALA A 70 17.36 -6.34 -19.55
N ASP A 71 16.59 -7.42 -19.64
CA ASP A 71 16.11 -8.00 -20.89
C ASP A 71 14.66 -7.60 -21.24
N ASN A 72 14.02 -6.80 -20.39
CA ASN A 72 12.69 -6.21 -20.59
C ASN A 72 11.56 -7.22 -20.73
N ASP A 73 11.67 -8.39 -20.09
CA ASP A 73 10.66 -9.43 -20.15
C ASP A 73 9.52 -9.22 -19.12
N GLY A 74 9.66 -8.20 -18.27
CA GLY A 74 8.72 -7.86 -17.22
C GLY A 74 9.03 -8.46 -15.85
N ILE A 75 10.20 -9.10 -15.68
CA ILE A 75 10.69 -9.66 -14.42
C ILE A 75 12.02 -8.99 -14.03
N ALA A 76 11.96 -8.09 -13.04
CA ALA A 76 13.14 -7.45 -12.50
C ALA A 76 13.88 -8.35 -11.50
N CYS A 77 15.22 -8.26 -11.51
CA CYS A 77 16.12 -8.91 -10.54
C CYS A 77 16.00 -10.44 -10.44
N GLU A 78 15.59 -11.09 -11.52
CA GLU A 78 15.58 -12.55 -11.63
C GLU A 78 16.98 -13.19 -11.57
N PRO A 79 17.07 -14.47 -11.19
CA PRO A 79 18.32 -15.23 -11.27
C PRO A 79 18.77 -15.46 -12.72
N TRP A 80 20.05 -15.23 -13.00
CA TRP A 80 20.69 -15.53 -14.29
C TRP A 80 21.72 -16.66 -14.11
N PRO A 81 21.79 -17.66 -15.03
CA PRO A 81 20.88 -17.94 -16.13
C PRO A 81 19.51 -18.46 -15.65
N ARG A 82 18.47 -18.21 -16.44
CA ARG A 82 17.13 -18.76 -16.22
C ARG A 82 17.21 -20.29 -16.29
N ARG A 83 16.91 -20.96 -15.19
CA ARG A 83 16.86 -22.44 -15.14
C ARG A 83 15.59 -22.96 -15.79
#